data_AF-A0A520E8R7-F1
#
_entry.id   AF-A0A520E8R7-F1
#
_cell.length_a   1.000
_cell.length_b   1.000
_cell.length_c   1.000
_cell.angle_alpha   90.00
_cell.angle_beta   90.00
_cell.angle_gamma   90.00
#
_symmetry.space_group_name_H-M   'P 1'
#
loop_
_entity.id
_entity.type
_entity.pdbx_description
1 polymer ?
#
loop_
_entity_poly.entity_id
_entity_poly.type
_entity_poly.pdbx_seq_one_letter_code
_entity_poly.pdbx_strand_id
1 'polypeptide(L)'
;MNEELNELIIYYEEEKSRLEELLAECLQFSDYKYASQFQRGLRIVNTKLNILKYFEDPNYLKRKKFSDQIEHYHKVKLINPLISAYIDERIKRDEKNLDQLTTIKIQPFYDGQEFDESIFDLVEKRIKGFNFHLKKTTNLYLNFSIKNNYLRIKLTPFSNLGDYFSIGKSEMINLKQIGFRKNKSQKYLRYKYPLMQFKDSIFIKTIVSRVIYEVFFYHDLDKVTTLEIKG
;
A
#
# COMPACT_ATOMS: atom_id res chain seq x y z
N MET A 1 13.08 12.15 -11.92
CA MET A 1 12.35 11.36 -10.90
C MET A 1 11.50 12.22 -9.97
N ASN A 2 11.91 13.46 -9.61
CA ASN A 2 11.11 14.33 -8.75
C ASN A 2 10.00 15.10 -9.49
N GLU A 3 10.22 15.49 -10.75
CA GLU A 3 9.27 16.33 -11.51
C GLU A 3 7.98 15.58 -11.89
N GLU A 4 8.07 14.39 -12.48
CA GLU A 4 6.90 13.53 -12.78
C GLU A 4 6.12 13.14 -11.52
N LEU A 5 6.82 12.88 -10.40
CA LEU A 5 6.18 12.59 -9.12
C LEU A 5 5.40 13.82 -8.60
N ASN A 6 6.00 15.00 -8.69
CA ASN A 6 5.37 16.26 -8.31
C ASN A 6 4.16 16.57 -9.18
N GLU A 7 4.25 16.38 -10.50
CA GLU A 7 3.11 16.54 -11.41
C GLU A 7 1.95 15.61 -11.03
N LEU A 8 2.23 14.35 -10.70
CA LEU A 8 1.22 13.42 -10.21
C LEU A 8 0.60 13.87 -8.88
N ILE A 9 1.42 14.37 -7.94
CA ILE A 9 0.92 14.88 -6.67
C ILE A 9 0.00 16.08 -6.90
N ILE A 10 0.40 17.04 -7.74
CA ILE A 10 -0.40 18.21 -8.10
C ILE A 10 -1.74 17.77 -8.70
N TYR A 11 -1.71 16.90 -9.71
CA TYR A 11 -2.92 16.37 -10.34
C TYR A 11 -3.90 15.76 -9.34
N TYR A 12 -3.40 14.94 -8.40
CA TYR A 12 -4.27 14.31 -7.41
C TYR A 12 -4.75 15.29 -6.31
N GLU A 13 -4.01 16.34 -5.99
CA GLU A 13 -4.48 17.40 -5.07
C GLU A 13 -5.57 18.28 -5.72
N GLU A 14 -5.45 18.57 -7.02
CA GLU A 14 -6.49 19.26 -7.79
C GLU A 14 -7.77 18.42 -7.85
N GLU A 15 -7.65 17.12 -8.18
CA GLU A 15 -8.80 16.21 -8.20
C GLU A 15 -9.42 16.04 -6.81
N LYS A 16 -8.61 16.01 -5.74
CA LYS A 16 -9.12 15.99 -4.37
C LYS A 16 -9.96 17.23 -4.08
N SER A 17 -9.44 18.42 -4.41
CA SER A 17 -10.13 19.69 -4.17
C SER A 17 -11.47 19.73 -4.91
N ARG A 18 -11.48 19.32 -6.19
CA ARG A 18 -12.70 19.20 -6.99
C ARG A 18 -13.74 18.25 -6.38
N LEU A 19 -13.30 17.10 -5.86
CA LEU A 19 -14.20 16.14 -5.22
C LEU A 19 -14.73 16.63 -3.86
N GLU A 20 -13.95 17.42 -3.12
CA GLU A 20 -14.39 18.06 -1.87
C GLU A 20 -15.46 19.11 -2.14
N GLU A 21 -15.31 19.91 -3.20
CA GLU A 21 -16.34 20.87 -3.65
C GLU A 21 -17.65 20.17 -4.05
N LEU A 22 -17.56 19.14 -4.90
CA LEU A 22 -18.73 18.36 -5.32
C LEU A 22 -19.42 17.65 -4.15
N LEU A 23 -18.65 17.17 -3.17
CA LEU A 23 -19.21 16.59 -1.95
C LEU A 23 -19.95 17.65 -1.12
N ALA A 24 -19.37 18.83 -0.95
CA ALA A 24 -20.01 19.93 -0.22
C ALA A 24 -21.32 20.36 -0.87
N GLU A 25 -21.36 20.46 -2.20
CA GLU A 25 -22.57 20.75 -2.97
C GLU A 25 -23.65 19.67 -2.75
N CYS A 26 -23.30 18.39 -2.87
CA CYS A 26 -24.25 17.30 -2.60
C CYS A 26 -24.80 17.34 -1.17
N LEU A 27 -23.96 17.65 -0.17
CA LEU A 27 -24.38 17.75 1.22
C LEU A 27 -25.33 18.94 1.44
N GLN A 28 -25.09 20.07 0.76
CA GLN A 28 -25.98 21.23 0.79
C GLN A 28 -27.38 20.89 0.23
N PHE A 29 -27.45 20.12 -0.85
CA PHE A 29 -28.72 19.71 -1.48
C PHE A 29 -29.27 18.38 -0.96
N SER A 30 -28.70 17.82 0.11
CA SER A 30 -29.08 16.51 0.68
C SER A 30 -29.06 15.36 -0.33
N ASP A 31 -28.22 15.45 -1.37
CA ASP A 31 -28.02 14.38 -2.35
C ASP A 31 -27.02 13.35 -1.81
N TYR A 32 -27.49 12.55 -0.87
CA TYR A 32 -26.66 11.55 -0.18
C TYR A 32 -26.15 10.45 -1.10
N LYS A 33 -26.84 10.19 -2.22
CA LYS A 33 -26.43 9.16 -3.17
C LYS A 33 -25.14 9.58 -3.86
N TYR A 34 -25.07 10.81 -4.38
CA TYR A 34 -23.85 11.32 -5.01
C TYR A 34 -22.79 11.68 -3.98
N ALA A 35 -23.17 12.18 -2.80
CA ALA A 35 -22.23 12.39 -1.69
C ALA A 35 -21.46 11.10 -1.34
N SER A 36 -22.15 9.95 -1.29
CA SER A 36 -21.50 8.65 -1.04
C SER A 36 -20.50 8.27 -2.14
N GLN A 37 -20.79 8.61 -3.41
CA GLN A 37 -19.89 8.36 -4.54
C GLN A 37 -18.65 9.25 -4.49
N PHE A 38 -18.80 10.55 -4.23
CA PHE A 38 -17.68 11.47 -4.10
C PHE A 38 -16.82 11.14 -2.88
N GLN A 39 -17.43 10.74 -1.76
CA GLN A 39 -16.68 10.24 -0.60
C GLN A 39 -15.84 9.01 -0.93
N ARG A 40 -16.36 8.10 -1.77
CA ARG A 40 -15.58 6.95 -2.27
C ARG A 40 -14.45 7.39 -3.18
N GLY A 41 -14.69 8.36 -4.07
CA GLY A 41 -13.66 8.97 -4.91
C GLY A 41 -12.52 9.58 -4.07
N LEU A 42 -12.88 10.38 -3.07
CA LEU A 42 -11.94 11.00 -2.13
C LEU A 42 -11.10 9.96 -1.40
N ARG A 43 -11.69 8.83 -1.00
CA ARG A 43 -10.92 7.74 -0.37
C ARG A 43 -9.83 7.22 -1.31
N ILE A 44 -10.16 7.01 -2.60
CA ILE A 44 -9.21 6.51 -3.60
C ILE A 44 -8.09 7.54 -3.83
N VAL A 45 -8.46 8.80 -4.07
CA VAL A 45 -7.50 9.90 -4.31
C VAL A 45 -6.58 10.09 -3.11
N ASN A 46 -7.12 10.12 -1.88
CA ASN A 46 -6.30 10.21 -0.68
C ASN A 46 -5.36 9.01 -0.51
N THR A 47 -5.77 7.80 -0.86
CA THR A 47 -4.86 6.65 -0.87
C THR A 47 -3.71 6.86 -1.86
N LYS A 48 -3.99 7.38 -3.07
CA LYS A 48 -2.95 7.67 -4.06
C LYS A 48 -2.00 8.76 -3.57
N LEU A 49 -2.50 9.88 -3.06
CA LEU A 49 -1.68 10.94 -2.48
C LEU A 49 -0.81 10.44 -1.32
N ASN A 50 -1.36 9.61 -0.44
CA ASN A 50 -0.61 9.00 0.66
C ASN A 50 0.58 8.15 0.16
N ILE A 51 0.42 7.41 -0.94
CA ILE A 51 1.50 6.62 -1.56
C ILE A 51 2.55 7.55 -2.20
N LEU A 52 2.10 8.55 -2.97
CA LEU A 52 3.02 9.45 -3.67
C LEU A 52 3.87 10.27 -2.68
N LYS A 53 3.23 10.84 -1.66
CA LYS A 53 3.92 11.59 -0.60
C LYS A 53 4.80 10.70 0.28
N TYR A 54 4.51 9.40 0.35
CA TYR A 54 5.41 8.44 1.00
C TYR A 54 6.72 8.26 0.21
N PHE A 55 6.70 8.35 -1.12
CA PHE A 55 7.92 8.29 -1.94
C PHE A 55 8.80 9.52 -1.75
N GLU A 56 8.22 10.69 -1.56
CA GLU A 56 8.97 11.89 -1.17
C GLU A 56 9.49 11.79 0.27
N ASP A 57 8.65 11.27 1.16
CA ASP A 57 8.92 11.22 2.58
C ASP A 57 8.34 9.96 3.25
N PRO A 58 9.19 8.97 3.59
CA PRO A 58 8.75 7.76 4.29
C PRO A 58 8.08 7.97 5.65
N ASN A 59 8.27 9.13 6.28
CA ASN A 59 7.63 9.49 7.55
C ASN A 59 6.33 10.29 7.35
N TYR A 60 5.96 10.64 6.10
CA TYR A 60 4.78 11.45 5.77
C TYR A 60 3.53 11.01 6.54
N LEU A 61 3.21 9.71 6.52
CA LEU A 61 1.98 9.19 7.11
C LEU A 61 1.99 9.20 8.63
N LYS A 62 3.16 8.97 9.23
CA LYS A 62 3.31 9.08 10.69
C LYS A 62 3.13 10.52 11.12
N ARG A 63 3.71 11.47 10.36
CA ARG A 63 3.49 12.90 10.62
C ARG A 63 2.04 13.31 10.44
N LYS A 64 1.41 12.90 9.35
CA LYS A 64 -0.02 13.14 9.10
C LYS A 64 -0.87 12.61 10.25
N LYS A 65 -0.64 11.37 10.68
CA LYS A 65 -1.35 10.76 11.81
C LYS A 65 -1.22 11.57 13.10
N PHE A 66 0.00 11.95 13.50
CA PHE A 66 0.19 12.74 14.71
C PHE A 66 -0.45 14.13 14.58
N SER A 67 -0.34 14.77 13.41
CA SER A 67 -1.00 16.04 13.12
C SER A 67 -2.52 15.94 13.25
N ASP A 68 -3.14 14.94 12.62
CA ASP A 68 -4.59 14.70 12.68
C ASP A 68 -5.04 14.40 14.12
N GLN A 69 -4.22 13.68 14.90
CA GLN A 69 -4.49 13.39 16.31
C GLN A 69 -4.44 14.64 17.19
N ILE A 70 -3.44 15.50 17.00
CA ILE A 70 -3.32 16.78 17.71
C ILE A 70 -4.53 17.67 17.39
N GLU A 71 -4.93 17.78 16.12
CA GLU A 71 -6.11 18.55 15.73
C GLU A 71 -7.39 17.99 16.38
N HIS A 72 -7.55 16.67 16.40
CA HIS A 72 -8.66 16.01 17.09
C HIS A 72 -8.66 16.32 18.59
N TYR A 73 -7.49 16.28 19.24
CA TYR A 73 -7.34 16.62 20.66
C TYR A 73 -7.73 18.07 20.95
N HIS A 74 -7.35 19.03 20.10
CA HIS A 74 -7.83 20.40 20.21
C HIS A 74 -9.35 20.50 20.13
N LYS A 75 -10.00 19.80 19.19
CA LYS A 75 -11.46 19.77 19.07
C LYS A 75 -12.14 19.16 20.31
N VAL A 76 -11.61 18.05 20.83
CA VAL A 76 -12.14 17.39 22.04
C VAL A 76 -11.98 18.29 23.27
N LYS A 77 -10.85 18.98 23.40
CA LYS A 77 -10.59 19.94 24.49
C LYS A 77 -11.60 21.08 24.51
N LEU A 78 -12.00 21.59 23.33
CA LEU A 78 -13.04 22.62 23.23
C LEU A 78 -14.41 22.12 23.70
N ILE A 79 -14.74 20.84 23.44
CA ILE A 79 -16.02 20.24 23.81
C ILE A 79 -16.07 19.87 25.30
N ASN A 80 -14.96 19.37 25.85
CA ASN A 80 -14.89 18.92 27.23
C ASN A 80 -13.65 19.48 27.94
N PRO A 81 -13.75 20.71 28.51
CA PRO A 81 -12.64 21.36 29.20
C PRO A 81 -12.16 20.60 30.46
N LEU A 82 -13.01 19.75 31.06
CA LEU A 82 -12.69 19.02 32.30
C LEU A 82 -11.54 18.03 32.14
N ILE A 83 -11.27 17.59 30.91
CA ILE A 83 -10.15 16.68 30.59
C ILE A 83 -8.94 17.42 29.99
N SER A 84 -8.90 18.75 30.04
CA SER A 84 -7.86 19.56 29.38
C SER A 84 -6.45 19.11 29.76
N ALA A 85 -6.15 18.91 31.04
CA ALA A 85 -4.81 18.54 31.49
C ALA A 85 -4.35 17.20 30.89
N TYR A 86 -5.25 16.21 30.85
CA TYR A 86 -4.97 14.91 30.21
C TYR A 86 -4.76 15.04 28.70
N ILE A 87 -5.54 15.91 28.04
CA ILE A 87 -5.40 16.17 26.60
C ILE A 87 -4.09 16.91 26.30
N ASP A 88 -3.69 17.88 27.13
CA ASP A 88 -2.46 18.66 26.98
C ASP A 88 -1.21 17.74 27.05
N GLU A 89 -1.21 16.74 27.93
CA GLU A 89 -0.14 15.72 27.96
C GLU A 89 -0.07 14.87 26.69
N ARG A 90 -1.23 14.58 26.07
CA ARG A 90 -1.30 13.82 24.81
C ARG A 90 -0.79 14.64 23.64
N ILE A 91 -1.20 15.91 23.55
CA ILE A 91 -0.70 16.86 22.54
C ILE A 91 0.81 16.97 22.64
N LYS A 92 1.34 17.27 23.83
CA LYS A 92 2.79 17.42 24.05
C LYS A 92 3.59 16.16 23.68
N ARG A 93 3.02 14.98 23.91
CA ARG A 93 3.63 13.70 23.51
C ARG A 93 3.69 13.57 21.99
N ASP A 94 2.60 13.87 21.30
CA ASP A 94 2.51 13.71 19.85
C ASP A 94 3.31 14.79 19.10
N GLU A 95 3.40 16.01 19.64
CA GLU A 95 4.33 17.07 19.17
C GLU A 95 5.79 16.60 19.27
N LYS A 96 6.19 16.03 20.41
CA LYS A 96 7.54 15.46 20.56
C LYS A 96 7.81 14.34 19.55
N ASN A 97 6.81 13.50 19.26
CA ASN A 97 6.95 12.44 18.26
C ASN A 97 7.08 13.02 16.84
N LEU A 98 6.37 14.12 16.53
CA LEU A 98 6.52 14.84 15.27
C LEU A 98 7.93 15.39 15.07
N ASP A 99 8.49 16.04 16.08
CA ASP A 99 9.85 16.58 16.05
C ASP A 99 10.92 15.50 15.86
N GLN A 100 10.69 14.30 16.42
CA GLN A 100 11.60 13.18 16.21
C GLN A 100 11.58 12.66 14.77
N LEU A 101 10.42 12.74 14.09
CA LEU A 101 10.26 12.25 12.72
C LEU A 101 10.86 13.18 11.65
N THR A 102 11.06 14.46 11.95
CA THR A 102 11.72 15.42 11.05
C THR A 102 13.24 15.28 11.04
N THR A 103 13.82 14.58 12.02
CA THR A 103 15.29 14.49 12.20
C THR A 103 15.90 13.24 11.54
N ILE A 104 15.08 12.29 11.10
CA ILE A 104 15.54 11.01 10.53
C ILE A 104 15.82 11.18 9.03
N LYS A 105 17.08 11.03 8.63
CA LYS A 105 17.48 10.99 7.22
C LYS A 105 16.84 9.78 6.53
N ILE A 106 16.24 10.06 5.38
CA ILE A 106 15.58 9.09 4.51
C ILE A 106 16.63 8.17 3.90
N GLN A 107 16.55 6.86 4.15
CA GLN A 107 17.34 5.87 3.42
C GLN A 107 16.63 5.52 2.09
N PRO A 108 17.33 5.58 0.94
CA PRO A 108 16.74 5.20 -0.33
C PRO A 108 16.41 3.70 -0.36
N PHE A 109 15.27 3.37 -0.96
CA PHE A 109 14.86 1.99 -1.25
C PHE A 109 15.68 1.49 -2.45
N TYR A 110 16.55 0.51 -2.24
CA TYR A 110 17.36 -0.07 -3.30
C TYR A 110 16.53 -1.16 -4.02
N ASP A 111 16.24 -0.93 -5.30
CA ASP A 111 15.80 -1.96 -6.24
C ASP A 111 16.92 -3.01 -6.35
N GLY A 112 16.77 -4.13 -5.65
CA GLY A 112 17.80 -5.15 -5.59
C GLY A 112 17.85 -5.96 -6.88
N GLN A 113 19.03 -5.99 -7.52
CA GLN A 113 19.33 -6.84 -8.68
C GLN A 113 18.93 -8.31 -8.46
N GLU A 114 18.95 -8.78 -7.21
CA GLU A 114 18.53 -10.13 -6.80
C GLU A 114 17.11 -10.50 -7.25
N PHE A 115 16.17 -9.55 -7.31
CA PHE A 115 14.81 -9.83 -7.78
C PHE A 115 14.79 -10.08 -9.29
N ASP A 116 15.53 -9.29 -10.05
CA ASP A 116 15.64 -9.46 -11.50
C ASP A 116 16.28 -10.80 -11.83
N GLU A 117 17.41 -11.09 -11.20
CA GLU A 117 18.12 -12.37 -11.35
C GLU A 117 17.21 -13.55 -11.05
N SER A 118 16.46 -13.50 -9.94
CA SER A 118 15.52 -14.56 -9.58
C SER A 118 14.40 -14.74 -10.62
N ILE A 119 13.92 -13.66 -11.24
CA ILE A 119 12.92 -13.74 -12.32
C ILE A 119 13.52 -14.34 -13.59
N PHE A 120 14.71 -13.90 -14.00
CA PHE A 120 15.40 -14.45 -15.18
C PHE A 120 15.76 -15.92 -14.99
N ASP A 121 16.35 -16.29 -13.84
CA ASP A 121 16.66 -17.68 -13.51
C ASP A 121 15.40 -18.55 -13.50
N LEU A 122 14.26 -18.01 -13.07
CA LEU A 122 12.99 -18.71 -13.15
C LEU A 122 12.55 -18.91 -14.61
N VAL A 123 12.60 -17.87 -15.44
CA VAL A 123 12.21 -17.91 -16.86
C VAL A 123 13.10 -18.87 -17.67
N GLU A 124 14.40 -18.84 -17.40
CA GLU A 124 15.40 -19.74 -17.97
C GLU A 124 15.36 -21.15 -17.37
N LYS A 125 14.47 -21.39 -16.39
CA LYS A 125 14.27 -22.67 -15.70
C LYS A 125 15.51 -23.17 -14.93
N ARG A 126 16.41 -22.26 -14.54
CA ARG A 126 17.53 -22.56 -13.63
C ARG A 126 17.03 -22.83 -12.21
N ILE A 127 15.89 -22.23 -11.83
CA ILE A 127 15.18 -22.51 -10.56
C ILE A 127 13.73 -22.91 -10.84
N LYS A 128 13.11 -23.68 -9.92
CA LYS A 128 11.70 -24.09 -10.08
C LYS A 128 10.70 -23.00 -9.66
N GLY A 129 11.16 -22.09 -8.81
CA GLY A 129 10.34 -21.02 -8.25
C GLY A 129 11.06 -20.34 -7.09
N PHE A 130 10.45 -19.31 -6.54
CA PHE A 130 10.93 -18.66 -5.33
C PHE A 130 9.77 -18.03 -4.56
N ASN A 131 10.00 -17.69 -3.30
CA ASN A 131 9.10 -16.85 -2.50
C ASN A 131 9.73 -15.48 -2.33
N PHE A 132 8.95 -14.44 -2.57
CA PHE A 132 9.27 -13.06 -2.22
C PHE A 132 8.45 -12.67 -1.00
N HIS A 133 9.10 -12.63 0.17
CA HIS A 133 8.43 -12.33 1.43
C HIS A 133 8.16 -10.84 1.56
N LEU A 134 6.88 -10.51 1.73
CA LEU A 134 6.39 -9.16 2.03
C LEU A 134 6.41 -8.93 3.54
N LYS A 135 6.05 -9.95 4.33
CA LYS A 135 6.07 -9.89 5.79
C LYS A 135 6.25 -11.29 6.38
N LYS A 136 7.45 -11.58 6.88
CA LYS A 136 7.82 -12.89 7.46
C LYS A 136 7.01 -13.22 8.70
N THR A 137 6.77 -12.24 9.56
CA THR A 137 6.03 -12.44 10.83
C THR A 137 4.62 -12.98 10.64
N THR A 138 3.99 -12.67 9.51
CA THR A 138 2.64 -13.16 9.16
C THR A 138 2.66 -14.18 8.01
N ASN A 139 3.85 -14.64 7.61
CA ASN A 139 4.07 -15.51 6.46
C ASN A 139 3.43 -15.00 5.15
N LEU A 140 3.40 -13.68 4.97
CA LEU A 140 2.87 -13.04 3.78
C LEU A 140 3.97 -12.97 2.70
N TYR A 141 3.77 -13.68 1.59
CA TYR A 141 4.71 -13.75 0.48
C TYR A 141 3.99 -13.88 -0.86
N LEU A 142 4.74 -13.59 -1.92
CA LEU A 142 4.40 -13.91 -3.31
C LEU A 142 5.25 -15.09 -3.76
N ASN A 143 4.61 -16.20 -4.13
CA ASN A 143 5.29 -17.36 -4.71
C ASN A 143 5.28 -17.27 -6.23
N PHE A 144 6.48 -17.33 -6.80
CA PHE A 144 6.73 -17.36 -8.23
C PHE A 144 7.02 -18.77 -8.69
N SER A 145 6.44 -19.18 -9.81
CA SER A 145 6.64 -20.50 -10.43
C SER A 145 6.22 -20.49 -11.89
N ILE A 146 6.79 -21.35 -12.73
CA ILE A 146 6.34 -21.53 -14.11
C ILE A 146 5.51 -22.80 -14.24
N LYS A 147 4.35 -22.70 -14.91
CA LYS A 147 3.57 -23.88 -15.31
C LYS A 147 2.67 -23.62 -16.51
N ASN A 148 2.78 -24.48 -17.52
CA ASN A 148 2.06 -24.45 -18.80
C ASN A 148 2.34 -23.18 -19.62
N ASN A 149 3.60 -22.75 -19.70
CA ASN A 149 4.01 -21.52 -20.38
C ASN A 149 3.49 -20.20 -19.77
N TYR A 150 3.15 -20.23 -18.48
CA TYR A 150 2.81 -19.04 -17.70
C TYR A 150 3.73 -18.91 -16.49
N LEU A 151 4.24 -17.71 -16.26
CA LEU A 151 4.74 -17.29 -14.95
C LEU A 151 3.53 -17.07 -14.05
N ARG A 152 3.51 -17.77 -12.92
CA ARG A 152 2.42 -17.72 -11.94
C ARG A 152 2.93 -17.04 -10.68
N ILE A 153 2.26 -15.96 -10.32
CA ILE A 153 2.45 -15.26 -9.04
C ILE A 153 1.29 -15.67 -8.15
N LYS A 154 1.57 -16.33 -7.03
CA LYS A 154 0.54 -16.76 -6.07
C LYS A 154 0.75 -16.00 -4.78
N LEU A 155 -0.32 -15.48 -4.22
CA LEU A 155 -0.30 -15.00 -2.84
C LEU A 155 -0.22 -16.20 -1.89
N THR A 156 0.32 -16.00 -0.68
CA THR A 156 0.26 -16.98 0.41
C THR A 156 -1.14 -17.61 0.49
N PRO A 157 -1.24 -18.95 0.55
CA PRO A 157 -2.50 -19.62 0.85
C PRO A 157 -3.13 -19.07 2.12
N PHE A 158 -4.44 -18.83 2.10
CA PHE A 158 -5.13 -18.21 3.23
C PHE A 158 -5.00 -19.01 4.53
N SER A 159 -4.89 -20.34 4.43
CA SER A 159 -4.64 -21.24 5.56
C SER A 159 -3.24 -21.14 6.15
N ASN A 160 -2.31 -20.49 5.45
CA ASN A 160 -0.90 -20.41 5.83
C ASN A 160 -0.49 -19.00 6.27
N LEU A 161 -1.44 -18.06 6.30
CA LEU A 161 -1.25 -16.75 6.92
C LEU A 161 -1.20 -16.95 8.44
N GLY A 162 -0.36 -16.16 9.12
CA GLY A 162 -0.31 -16.20 10.58
C GLY A 162 -1.67 -15.87 11.20
N ASP A 163 -1.96 -16.42 12.39
CA ASP A 163 -3.28 -16.40 13.03
C ASP A 163 -3.90 -15.01 13.19
N TYR A 164 -3.06 -13.96 13.25
CA TYR A 164 -3.46 -12.57 13.41
C TYR A 164 -3.57 -11.77 12.11
N PHE A 165 -3.37 -12.40 10.95
CA PHE A 165 -3.40 -11.73 9.66
C PHE A 165 -4.48 -12.32 8.75
N SER A 166 -5.43 -11.47 8.36
CA SER A 166 -6.46 -11.83 7.39
C SER A 166 -6.48 -10.84 6.23
N ILE A 167 -6.74 -11.34 5.03
CA ILE A 167 -6.93 -10.51 3.84
C ILE A 167 -8.38 -10.02 3.86
N GLY A 168 -8.56 -8.74 4.13
CA GLY A 168 -9.86 -8.09 4.17
C GLY A 168 -10.48 -7.90 2.79
N LYS A 169 -11.68 -7.28 2.80
CA LYS A 169 -12.46 -7.06 1.57
C LYS A 169 -11.79 -6.05 0.64
N SER A 170 -11.16 -5.01 1.17
CA SER A 170 -10.43 -3.98 0.40
C SER A 170 -9.26 -4.59 -0.35
N GLU A 171 -8.43 -5.36 0.34
CA GLU A 171 -7.23 -5.99 -0.22
C GLU A 171 -7.64 -6.96 -1.33
N MET A 172 -8.71 -7.73 -1.11
CA MET A 172 -9.28 -8.64 -2.10
C MET A 172 -9.79 -7.92 -3.36
N ILE A 173 -10.39 -6.73 -3.22
CA ILE A 173 -10.84 -5.92 -4.36
C ILE A 173 -9.63 -5.40 -5.13
N ASN A 174 -8.63 -4.84 -4.45
CA ASN A 174 -7.45 -4.28 -5.09
C ASN A 174 -6.63 -5.37 -5.81
N LEU A 175 -6.46 -6.55 -5.19
CA LEU A 175 -5.80 -7.70 -5.83
C LEU A 175 -6.53 -8.13 -7.11
N LYS A 176 -7.86 -8.13 -7.11
CA LYS A 176 -8.66 -8.45 -8.31
C LYS A 176 -8.49 -7.40 -9.41
N GLN A 177 -8.39 -6.12 -9.05
CA GLN A 177 -8.14 -5.03 -10.00
C GLN A 177 -6.75 -5.10 -10.63
N ILE A 178 -5.74 -5.58 -9.89
CA ILE A 178 -4.40 -5.89 -10.42
C ILE A 178 -4.44 -7.09 -11.38
N GLY A 179 -5.47 -7.95 -11.28
CA GLY A 179 -5.67 -9.10 -12.16
C GLY A 179 -5.53 -10.45 -11.46
N PHE A 180 -5.35 -10.48 -10.14
CA PHE A 180 -5.36 -11.73 -9.39
C PHE A 180 -6.75 -12.34 -9.37
N ARG A 181 -6.81 -13.66 -9.55
CA ARG A 181 -8.05 -14.44 -9.50
C ARG A 181 -7.94 -15.55 -8.46
N LYS A 182 -9.05 -15.88 -7.80
CA LYS A 182 -9.10 -17.04 -6.92
C LYS A 182 -8.78 -18.30 -7.72
N ASN A 183 -8.00 -19.20 -7.14
CA ASN A 183 -7.82 -20.52 -7.71
C ASN A 183 -9.12 -21.35 -7.57
N LYS A 184 -9.20 -22.51 -8.24
CA LYS A 184 -10.42 -23.35 -8.23
C LYS A 184 -10.85 -23.75 -6.80
N SER A 185 -9.90 -24.01 -5.91
CA SER A 185 -10.20 -24.36 -4.51
C SER A 185 -10.44 -23.14 -3.60
N GLN A 186 -10.40 -21.92 -4.14
CA GLN A 186 -10.51 -20.66 -3.42
C GLN A 186 -9.53 -20.44 -2.24
N LYS A 187 -8.49 -21.27 -2.14
CA LYS A 187 -7.50 -21.24 -1.06
C LYS A 187 -6.45 -20.14 -1.22
N TYR A 188 -6.28 -19.60 -2.43
CA TYR A 188 -5.34 -18.51 -2.71
C TYR A 188 -5.73 -17.72 -3.94
N LEU A 189 -5.14 -16.53 -4.06
CA LEU A 189 -5.17 -15.69 -5.25
C LEU A 189 -3.95 -15.93 -6.12
N ARG A 190 -4.15 -15.95 -7.44
CA ARG A 190 -3.07 -16.10 -8.43
C ARG A 190 -3.21 -15.11 -9.58
N TYR A 191 -2.07 -14.60 -10.01
CA TYR A 191 -1.88 -13.93 -11.29
C TYR A 191 -1.21 -14.90 -12.27
N LYS A 192 -1.54 -14.78 -13.56
CA LYS A 192 -0.89 -15.55 -14.63
C LYS A 192 -0.39 -14.58 -15.69
N TYR A 193 0.91 -14.64 -15.92
CA TYR A 193 1.58 -13.88 -16.96
C TYR A 193 2.01 -14.81 -18.10
N PRO A 194 1.56 -14.61 -19.35
CA PRO A 194 1.99 -15.43 -20.49
C PRO A 194 3.48 -15.22 -20.77
N LEU A 195 4.29 -16.28 -20.78
CA LEU A 195 5.73 -16.16 -21.01
C LEU A 195 6.10 -15.68 -22.42
N MET A 196 5.21 -15.87 -23.40
CA MET A 196 5.40 -15.34 -24.76
C MET A 196 5.50 -13.81 -24.80
N GLN A 197 5.02 -13.12 -23.76
CA GLN A 197 5.07 -11.66 -23.65
C GLN A 197 6.27 -11.18 -22.81
N PHE A 198 7.02 -12.10 -22.20
CA PHE A 198 8.13 -11.76 -21.32
C PHE A 198 9.29 -11.19 -22.15
N LYS A 199 9.65 -9.93 -21.86
CA LYS A 199 10.84 -9.27 -22.41
C LYS A 199 11.85 -8.97 -21.31
N ASP A 200 11.35 -8.49 -20.18
CA ASP A 200 12.11 -8.10 -19.00
C ASP A 200 11.27 -8.34 -17.74
N SER A 201 11.87 -8.04 -16.59
CA SER A 201 11.23 -8.11 -15.27
C SER A 201 10.33 -6.90 -14.96
N ILE A 202 10.32 -5.82 -15.77
CA ILE A 202 9.68 -4.53 -15.43
C ILE A 202 8.18 -4.73 -15.20
N PHE A 203 7.52 -5.49 -16.07
CA PHE A 203 6.10 -5.77 -15.90
C PHE A 203 5.82 -6.53 -14.59
N ILE A 204 6.68 -7.49 -14.25
CA ILE A 204 6.54 -8.28 -13.02
C ILE A 204 6.80 -7.42 -11.79
N LYS A 205 7.85 -6.59 -11.81
CA LYS A 205 8.13 -5.58 -10.80
C LYS A 205 6.94 -4.66 -10.61
N THR A 206 6.31 -4.20 -11.69
CA THR A 206 5.11 -3.36 -11.63
C THR A 206 3.97 -4.06 -10.89
N ILE A 207 3.71 -5.34 -11.17
CA ILE A 207 2.70 -6.12 -10.45
C ILE A 207 3.05 -6.24 -8.96
N VAL A 208 4.30 -6.52 -8.62
CA VAL A 208 4.77 -6.63 -7.23
C VAL A 208 4.65 -5.30 -6.50
N SER A 209 5.12 -4.20 -7.11
CA SER A 209 5.00 -2.85 -6.58
C SER A 209 3.54 -2.47 -6.32
N ARG A 210 2.63 -2.79 -7.25
CA ARG A 210 1.20 -2.56 -7.02
C ARG A 210 0.65 -3.37 -5.84
N VAL A 211 1.08 -4.62 -5.67
CA VAL A 211 0.71 -5.40 -4.47
C VAL A 211 1.26 -4.76 -3.19
N ILE A 212 2.52 -4.33 -3.20
CA ILE A 212 3.18 -3.69 -2.06
C ILE A 212 2.48 -2.37 -1.67
N TYR A 213 2.30 -1.46 -2.62
CA TYR A 213 1.86 -0.10 -2.34
C TYR A 213 0.34 0.08 -2.40
N GLU A 214 -0.37 -0.59 -3.32
CA GLU A 214 -1.83 -0.44 -3.48
C GLU A 214 -2.66 -1.42 -2.64
N VAL A 215 -2.09 -2.59 -2.28
CA VAL A 215 -2.84 -3.63 -1.53
C VAL A 215 -2.45 -3.62 -0.06
N PHE A 216 -1.17 -3.87 0.24
CA PHE A 216 -0.72 -4.07 1.61
C PHE A 216 -0.11 -2.84 2.25
N PHE A 217 0.10 -1.80 1.47
CA PHE A 217 0.66 -0.52 1.88
C PHE A 217 2.03 -0.67 2.58
N TYR A 218 3.13 -0.37 1.87
CA TYR A 218 4.53 -0.69 2.29
C TYR A 218 4.87 -0.47 3.77
N HIS A 219 4.31 0.56 4.42
CA HIS A 219 4.50 0.80 5.85
C HIS A 219 4.16 -0.41 6.76
N ASP A 220 3.23 -1.27 6.33
CA ASP A 220 2.78 -2.42 7.12
C ASP A 220 3.59 -3.71 6.84
N LEU A 221 4.57 -3.63 5.94
CA LEU A 221 5.44 -4.72 5.50
C LEU A 221 6.80 -4.69 6.21
N ASP A 222 7.55 -5.79 6.11
CA ASP A 222 8.92 -5.83 6.60
C ASP A 222 9.81 -4.94 5.71
N LYS A 223 10.64 -4.09 6.33
CA LYS A 223 11.52 -3.15 5.62
C LYS A 223 12.55 -3.83 4.72
N VAL A 224 12.92 -5.06 5.05
CA VAL A 224 13.83 -5.90 4.26
C VAL A 224 13.01 -7.06 3.70
N THR A 225 12.76 -7.02 2.40
CA THR A 225 12.15 -8.15 1.68
C THR A 225 13.18 -9.27 1.56
N THR A 226 12.76 -10.50 1.75
CA THR A 226 13.66 -11.67 1.64
C THR A 226 13.21 -12.60 0.54
N LEU A 227 14.17 -13.01 -0.29
CA LEU A 227 13.98 -13.98 -1.37
C LEU A 227 14.38 -15.38 -0.90
N GLU A 228 13.52 -16.36 -1.15
CA GLU A 228 13.80 -17.77 -0.86
C GLU A 228 13.62 -18.61 -2.13
N ILE A 229 14.75 -19.09 -2.68
CA ILE A 229 14.78 -19.92 -3.90
C ILE A 229 14.30 -21.34 -3.60
N LYS A 230 13.49 -21.91 -4.50
CA LYS A 230 13.05 -23.31 -4.45
C LYS A 230 13.81 -24.12 -5.50
N GLY A 231 14.55 -25.12 -5.01
CA GLY A 231 15.26 -26.12 -5.82
C GLY A 231 14.35 -27.09 -6.56
#